data_AF-A0A6A0BFL1-F1
#
_entry.id   AF-A0A6A0BFL1-F1
#
_cell.length_a   1.000
_cell.length_b   1.000
_cell.length_c   1.000
_cell.angle_alpha   90.00
_cell.angle_beta   90.00
_cell.angle_gamma   90.00
#
_symmetry.space_group_name_H-M   'P 1'
#
loop_
_entity.id
_entity.type
_entity.pdbx_description
1 polymer ?
#
loop_
_entity_poly.entity_id
_entity_poly.type
_entity_poly.pdbx_seq_one_letter_code
_entity_poly.pdbx_strand_id
1 'polypeptide(L)'
;MKKENLVEFLSSIIEEDAIISRLYNLFHVKYGYEIQELDVLVQYGVRNSNFIIENIDNSDVTYDKVEWREDNNFQEIVIIEQSDFIKLLFSENPEIPKDFVQFLD
;
A
#
# COMPACT_ATOMS: atom_id res chain seq x y z
N MET A 1 -8.20 -5.72 -8.76
CA MET A 1 -8.66 -5.84 -7.34
C MET A 1 -10.10 -5.38 -7.15
N LYS A 2 -10.84 -5.94 -6.18
CA LYS A 2 -12.15 -5.37 -5.77
C LYS A 2 -11.98 -3.97 -5.15
N LYS A 3 -12.97 -3.08 -5.36
CA LYS A 3 -12.95 -1.71 -4.81
C LYS A 3 -12.69 -1.67 -3.31
N GLU A 4 -13.41 -2.46 -2.53
CA GLU A 4 -13.29 -2.51 -1.06
C GLU A 4 -11.86 -2.87 -0.61
N ASN A 5 -11.24 -3.85 -1.26
CA ASN A 5 -9.89 -4.29 -0.95
C ASN A 5 -8.84 -3.24 -1.38
N LEU A 6 -9.06 -2.54 -2.51
CA LEU A 6 -8.16 -1.47 -2.93
C LEU A 6 -8.26 -0.24 -2.00
N VAL A 7 -9.46 0.10 -1.52
CA VAL A 7 -9.63 1.11 -0.45
C VAL A 7 -8.86 0.66 0.79
N GLU A 8 -9.06 -0.58 1.25
CA GLU A 8 -8.40 -1.10 2.45
C GLU A 8 -6.86 -1.08 2.32
N PHE A 9 -6.32 -1.43 1.14
CA PHE A 9 -4.88 -1.40 0.90
C PHE A 9 -4.31 0.01 1.02
N LEU A 10 -4.94 0.98 0.32
CA LEU A 10 -4.48 2.37 0.32
C LEU A 10 -4.67 3.04 1.68
N SER A 11 -5.76 2.73 2.39
CA SER A 11 -5.99 3.22 3.75
C SER A 11 -4.97 2.65 4.74
N SER A 12 -4.60 1.37 4.61
CA SER A 12 -3.57 0.74 5.46
C SER A 12 -2.22 1.46 5.37
N ILE A 13 -1.89 2.01 4.20
CA ILE A 13 -0.66 2.82 3.98
C ILE A 13 -0.75 4.17 4.67
N ILE A 14 -1.93 4.79 4.72
CA ILE A 14 -2.13 6.11 5.33
C ILE A 14 -2.11 6.04 6.85
N GLU A 15 -2.64 4.96 7.42
CA GLU A 15 -2.66 4.77 8.87
C GLU A 15 -1.28 4.43 9.47
N GLU A 16 -0.20 4.49 8.67
CA GLU A 16 1.18 4.10 9.05
C GLU A 16 1.23 2.66 9.61
N ASP A 17 0.32 1.81 9.14
CA ASP A 17 0.15 0.42 9.56
C ASP A 17 0.46 -0.54 8.40
N ALA A 18 1.24 -0.06 7.44
CA ALA A 18 1.60 -0.75 6.21
C ALA A 18 2.96 -1.46 6.30
N ILE A 19 3.21 -2.10 7.44
CA ILE A 19 4.30 -3.06 7.59
C ILE A 19 4.10 -4.19 6.58
N ILE A 20 5.15 -4.58 5.86
CA ILE A 20 5.04 -5.54 4.75
C ILE A 20 4.48 -6.89 5.20
N SER A 21 4.88 -7.40 6.37
CA SER A 21 4.32 -8.64 6.92
C SER A 21 2.81 -8.57 7.12
N ARG A 22 2.27 -7.42 7.52
CA ARG A 22 0.82 -7.22 7.70
C ARG A 22 0.10 -7.18 6.37
N LEU A 23 0.62 -6.41 5.41
CA LEU A 23 0.07 -6.36 4.05
C LEU A 23 0.12 -7.74 3.37
N TYR A 24 1.22 -8.47 3.53
CA TYR A 24 1.40 -9.83 3.02
C TYR A 24 0.33 -10.77 3.59
N ASN A 25 0.17 -10.81 4.91
CA ASN A 25 -0.81 -11.67 5.56
C ASN A 25 -2.26 -11.32 5.18
N LEU A 26 -2.58 -10.02 5.07
CA LEU A 26 -3.92 -9.58 4.75
C LEU A 26 -4.26 -9.82 3.26
N PHE A 27 -3.43 -9.33 2.34
CA PHE A 27 -3.78 -9.32 0.92
C PHE A 27 -3.41 -10.61 0.21
N HIS A 28 -2.22 -11.17 0.47
CA HIS A 28 -1.81 -12.41 -0.19
C HIS A 28 -2.41 -13.63 0.50
N VAL A 29 -2.21 -13.77 1.83
CA VAL A 29 -2.62 -15.00 2.53
C VAL A 29 -4.14 -15.05 2.74
N LYS A 30 -4.76 -13.98 3.25
CA LYS A 30 -6.19 -13.98 3.58
C LYS A 30 -7.10 -13.69 2.38
N TYR A 31 -6.77 -12.69 1.56
CA TYR A 31 -7.58 -12.32 0.39
C TYR A 31 -7.21 -13.05 -0.90
N GLY A 32 -6.03 -13.69 -0.95
CA GLY A 32 -5.63 -14.52 -2.08
C GLY A 32 -5.14 -13.75 -3.31
N TYR A 33 -4.74 -12.48 -3.15
CA TYR A 33 -4.13 -11.73 -4.25
C TYR A 33 -2.73 -12.24 -4.55
N GLU A 34 -2.34 -12.22 -5.83
CA GLU A 34 -1.00 -12.62 -6.22
C GLU A 34 0.03 -11.57 -5.79
N ILE A 35 1.21 -12.02 -5.35
CA ILE A 35 2.30 -11.10 -4.96
C ILE A 35 2.64 -10.15 -6.11
N GLN A 36 2.55 -10.62 -7.35
CA GLN A 36 2.83 -9.79 -8.53
C GLN A 36 1.83 -8.65 -8.68
N GLU A 37 0.55 -8.84 -8.31
CA GLU A 37 -0.45 -7.76 -8.36
C GLU A 37 -0.15 -6.70 -7.30
N LEU A 38 0.21 -7.13 -6.08
CA LEU A 38 0.61 -6.25 -4.98
C LEU A 38 1.88 -5.47 -5.33
N ASP A 39 2.87 -6.13 -5.92
CA ASP A 39 4.12 -5.48 -6.32
C ASP A 39 3.89 -4.41 -7.40
N VAL A 40 3.06 -4.70 -8.41
CA VAL A 40 2.76 -3.71 -9.46
C VAL A 40 2.05 -2.48 -8.88
N LEU A 41 1.11 -2.66 -7.96
CA LEU A 41 0.41 -1.59 -7.25
C LEU A 41 1.37 -0.70 -6.46
N VAL A 42 2.23 -1.31 -5.64
CA VAL A 42 3.20 -0.57 -4.80
C VAL A 42 4.22 0.14 -5.67
N GLN A 43 4.79 -0.55 -6.65
CA GLN A 43 5.76 0.02 -7.58
C GLN A 43 5.17 1.14 -8.43
N TYR A 44 3.87 1.11 -8.73
CA TYR A 44 3.19 2.23 -9.37
C TYR A 44 3.20 3.47 -8.46
N GLY A 45 2.82 3.32 -7.19
CA GLY A 45 2.85 4.44 -6.26
C GLY A 45 4.27 4.97 -6.01
N VAL A 46 5.28 4.11 -5.93
CA VAL A 46 6.70 4.53 -5.82
C VAL A 46 7.14 5.33 -7.04
N ARG A 47 6.85 4.84 -8.26
CA ARG A 47 7.25 5.53 -9.51
C ARG A 47 6.59 6.90 -9.68
N ASN A 48 5.38 7.08 -9.15
CA ASN A 48 4.64 8.34 -9.23
C ASN A 48 4.84 9.23 -7.99
N SER A 49 5.81 8.92 -7.13
CA SER A 49 6.10 9.65 -5.90
C SER A 49 4.90 9.73 -4.95
N ASN A 50 3.97 8.77 -5.01
CA ASN A 50 2.91 8.63 -4.04
C ASN A 50 3.39 7.85 -2.81
N PHE A 51 4.24 6.84 -3.01
CA PHE A 51 4.75 5.98 -1.95
C PHE A 51 6.27 6.03 -1.84
N ILE A 52 6.76 5.72 -0.64
CA ILE A 52 8.14 5.34 -0.37
C ILE A 52 8.14 4.02 0.38
N ILE A 53 9.17 3.20 0.17
CA ILE A 53 9.40 1.99 0.94
C ILE A 53 10.58 2.29 1.84
N GLU A 54 10.39 2.23 3.16
CA GLU A 54 11.41 2.60 4.13
C GLU A 54 11.51 1.59 5.26
N ASN A 55 12.56 1.75 6.06
CA ASN A 55 12.78 0.92 7.24
C ASN A 55 12.03 1.50 8.43
N ILE A 56 11.28 0.63 9.13
CA ILE A 56 10.44 1.01 10.28
C ILE A 56 11.26 1.64 11.42
N ASP A 57 12.48 1.14 11.65
CA ASP A 57 13.35 1.66 12.72
C ASP A 57 14.16 2.88 12.27
N ASN A 58 14.25 3.15 10.96
CA ASN A 58 15.05 4.23 10.40
C ASN A 58 14.58 4.67 9.00
N SER A 59 13.77 5.72 8.94
CA SER A 59 13.25 6.28 7.68
C SER A 59 14.30 6.88 6.74
N ASP A 60 15.55 7.08 7.18
CA ASP A 60 16.66 7.42 6.28
C ASP A 60 17.09 6.24 5.39
N VAL A 61 16.67 5.01 5.73
CA VAL A 61 16.94 3.78 4.98
C VAL A 61 15.74 3.46 4.10
N THR A 62 15.89 3.67 2.80
CA THR A 62 14.86 3.42 1.81
C THR A 62 15.19 2.20 0.94
N TYR A 63 14.16 1.62 0.33
CA TYR A 63 14.27 0.43 -0.50
C TYR A 63 13.64 0.66 -1.87
N ASP A 64 14.23 0.07 -2.91
CA ASP A 64 13.66 0.11 -4.27
C ASP A 64 12.47 -0.85 -4.42
N LYS A 65 12.41 -1.89 -3.59
CA LYS A 65 11.45 -3.00 -3.71
C LYS A 65 11.02 -3.55 -2.36
N VAL A 66 9.80 -4.08 -2.36
CA VAL A 66 9.24 -4.84 -1.25
C VAL A 66 9.73 -6.28 -1.31
N GLU A 67 10.20 -6.79 -0.17
CA GLU A 67 10.40 -8.23 0.04
C GLU A 67 9.11 -8.82 0.62
N TRP A 68 8.22 -9.33 -0.24
CA TRP A 68 6.94 -9.90 0.18
C TRP A 68 7.11 -11.23 0.92
N ARG A 69 7.01 -11.20 2.26
CA ARG A 69 7.09 -12.38 3.14
C ARG A 69 6.48 -12.09 4.50
N GLU A 70 6.06 -13.16 5.18
CA GLU A 70 5.39 -13.10 6.48
C GLU A 70 6.25 -12.52 7.61
N ASP A 71 7.58 -12.61 7.50
CA ASP A 71 8.52 -12.18 8.52
C ASP A 71 9.18 -10.83 8.23
N ASN A 72 8.76 -10.13 7.17
CA ASN A 72 9.23 -8.78 6.85
C ASN A 72 8.56 -7.75 7.77
N ASN A 73 9.10 -7.66 8.98
CA ASN A 73 8.71 -6.69 10.00
C ASN A 73 9.66 -5.48 10.05
N PHE A 74 10.38 -5.21 8.95
CA PHE A 74 11.37 -4.13 8.89
C PHE A 74 11.13 -3.16 7.74
N GLN A 75 10.44 -3.57 6.67
CA GLN A 75 9.96 -2.66 5.63
C GLN A 75 8.52 -2.23 5.93
N GLU A 76 8.23 -0.98 5.60
CA GLU A 76 6.89 -0.45 5.49
C GLU A 76 6.72 0.39 4.22
N ILE A 77 5.46 0.63 3.85
CA ILE A 77 5.10 1.53 2.77
C ILE A 77 4.50 2.79 3.39
N VAL A 78 5.07 3.94 3.06
CA VAL A 78 4.62 5.25 3.56
C VAL A 78 4.13 6.10 2.39
N ILE A 79 3.08 6.87 2.60
CA ILE A 79 2.55 7.81 1.63
C ILE A 79 3.22 9.18 1.75
N ILE A 80 3.68 9.75 0.62
CA ILE A 80 4.39 11.03 0.59
C ILE A 80 3.42 12.22 0.63
N GLU A 81 2.32 12.16 -0.14
CA GLU A 81 1.29 13.21 -0.16
C GLU A 81 -0.08 12.69 0.30
N GLN A 82 -0.44 13.05 1.53
CA GLN A 82 -1.61 12.50 2.22
C GLN A 82 -2.93 13.24 1.92
N SER A 83 -2.86 14.53 1.56
CA SER A 83 -4.01 15.44 1.76
C SER A 83 -5.24 15.12 0.90
N ASP A 84 -5.05 14.61 -0.31
CA ASP A 84 -6.16 14.22 -1.19
C ASP A 84 -6.54 12.74 -1.04
N PHE A 85 -5.57 11.88 -0.71
CA PHE A 85 -5.83 10.47 -0.41
C PHE A 85 -6.71 10.31 0.83
N ILE A 86 -6.39 11.03 1.91
CA ILE A 86 -7.18 11.00 3.15
C ILE A 86 -8.64 11.37 2.88
N LYS A 87 -8.88 12.48 2.15
CA LYS A 87 -10.25 12.94 1.85
C LYS A 87 -11.07 11.91 1.11
N LEU A 88 -10.45 11.20 0.16
CA LEU A 88 -11.15 10.20 -0.66
C LEU A 88 -11.40 8.91 0.12
N LEU A 89 -10.37 8.40 0.79
CA LEU A 89 -10.38 7.08 1.41
C LEU A 89 -11.11 7.04 2.76
N PHE A 90 -11.19 8.17 3.48
CA PHE A 90 -11.83 8.28 4.81
C PHE A 90 -13.14 9.08 4.79
N SER A 91 -13.81 9.17 3.64
CA SER A 91 -15.15 9.78 3.52
C SER A 91 -16.28 8.79 3.87
N GLU A 92 -17.52 9.28 4.03
CA GLU A 92 -18.70 8.41 4.26
C GLU A 92 -18.91 7.38 3.14
N ASN A 93 -18.45 7.68 1.92
CA ASN A 93 -18.46 6.77 0.79
C ASN A 93 -17.06 6.74 0.16
N PRO A 94 -16.15 5.89 0.67
CA PRO A 94 -14.76 5.87 0.22
C PRO A 94 -14.61 5.77 -1.29
N GLU A 95 -13.73 6.61 -1.83
CA GLU A 95 -13.40 6.69 -3.24
C GLU A 95 -11.93 6.33 -3.47
N ILE A 96 -11.66 5.73 -4.63
CA ILE A 96 -10.30 5.39 -5.04
C ILE A 96 -9.66 6.62 -5.68
N PRO A 97 -8.45 7.03 -5.28
CA PRO A 97 -7.67 8.05 -6.00
C PRO A 97 -7.61 7.73 -7.49
N LYS A 98 -7.84 8.73 -8.34
CA LYS A 98 -8.04 8.53 -9.79
C LYS A 98 -6.94 7.69 -10.45
N ASP A 99 -5.69 7.91 -10.06
CA ASP A 99 -4.52 7.23 -10.61
C ASP A 99 -4.47 5.73 -10.23
N PHE A 100 -5.19 5.33 -9.19
CA PHE A 100 -5.28 3.96 -8.70
C PHE A 100 -6.52 3.21 -9.22
N VAL A 101 -7.46 3.88 -9.90
CA VAL A 101 -8.66 3.24 -10.48
C VAL A 101 -8.29 2.13 -11.48
N GLN A 102 -7.12 2.20 -12.10
CA GLN A 102 -6.61 1.18 -13.03
C GLN A 102 -6.36 -0.20 -12.38
N PHE A 103 -6.32 -0.27 -11.04
CA PHE A 103 -6.13 -1.52 -10.30
C PHE A 103 -7.47 -2.17 -9.91
N LEU A 104 -8.60 -1.63 -10.35
CA LEU A 104 -9.90 -2.26 -10.18
C LEU A 104 -10.09 -3.41 -11.19
N ASP A 105 -10.67 -4.53 -10.73
CA ASP A 105 -11.18 -5.60 -11.61
C ASP A 105 -12.66 -5.40 -11.94
#